data_AF-A0A0C3KP54-F1
#
_entry.id   AF-A0A0C3KP54-F1
#
_cell.length_a   1.000
_cell.length_b   1.000
_cell.length_c   1.000
_cell.angle_alpha   90.00
_cell.angle_beta   90.00
_cell.angle_gamma   90.00
#
_symmetry.space_group_name_H-M   'P 1'
#
loop_
_entity.id
_entity.type
_entity.pdbx_description
1 polymer ?
#
loop_
_entity_poly.entity_id
_entity_poly.type
_entity_poly.pdbx_seq_one_letter_code
_entity_poly.pdbx_strand_id
1 'polypeptide(L)'
;MGASDATPLKYNDMLNKKWDDIFSRAPNGRLPTLGAKPLPHDKSVQYYPIRNSPLVIRIWDGGMEQYGQYCLDFFDPVNDIAVNAPDDYKIWHNPYHGQFTYGEQLVSWEAAMHVTKVPAGEEKYGVQEGSSLVLTRSNATPLSFQIPCRQRSVYGMDFAK
;
A
#
# COMPACT_ATOMS: atom_id res chain seq x y z
N MET A 1 15.54 -38.89 3.51
CA MET A 1 15.67 -38.20 2.21
C MET A 1 16.87 -37.28 2.32
N GLY A 2 18.01 -37.70 1.78
CA GLY A 2 19.29 -36.99 1.92
C GLY A 2 19.46 -35.95 0.80
N ALA A 3 19.98 -34.78 1.16
CA ALA A 3 20.44 -33.80 0.20
C ALA A 3 21.60 -34.42 -0.61
N SER A 4 21.46 -34.44 -1.93
CA SER A 4 22.56 -34.77 -2.84
C SER A 4 23.13 -33.47 -3.40
N ASP A 5 24.40 -33.47 -3.83
CA ASP A 5 25.10 -32.29 -4.37
C ASP A 5 24.42 -31.64 -5.59
N ALA A 6 23.49 -32.35 -6.24
CA ALA A 6 22.66 -31.84 -7.33
C ALA A 6 21.46 -30.99 -6.87
N THR A 7 21.05 -31.09 -5.61
CA THR A 7 19.90 -30.36 -5.05
C THR A 7 20.21 -28.87 -4.85
N PRO A 8 21.39 -28.46 -4.32
CA PRO A 8 21.78 -27.05 -4.22
C PRO A 8 21.94 -26.35 -5.58
N LEU A 9 22.48 -27.04 -6.59
CA LEU A 9 22.70 -26.47 -7.93
C LEU A 9 21.39 -26.08 -8.62
N LYS A 10 20.38 -26.98 -8.59
CA LYS A 10 19.05 -26.67 -9.13
C LYS A 10 18.36 -25.53 -8.40
N TYR A 11 18.56 -25.43 -7.09
CA TYR A 11 18.00 -24.35 -6.28
C TYR A 11 18.64 -23.01 -6.63
N ASN A 12 19.97 -22.99 -6.80
CA ASN A 12 20.71 -21.81 -7.22
C ASN A 12 20.30 -21.35 -8.62
N ASP A 13 20.15 -22.26 -9.59
CA ASP A 13 19.72 -21.89 -10.94
C ASP A 13 18.31 -21.28 -10.94
N MET A 14 17.40 -21.84 -10.15
CA MET A 14 16.05 -21.30 -9.98
C MET A 14 16.08 -19.90 -9.33
N LEU A 15 16.90 -19.70 -8.30
CA LEU A 15 17.06 -18.40 -7.64
C LEU A 15 17.70 -17.38 -8.56
N ASN A 16 18.74 -17.73 -9.31
CA ASN A 16 19.41 -16.86 -10.27
C ASN A 16 18.43 -16.40 -11.34
N LYS A 17 17.65 -17.33 -11.92
CA LYS A 17 16.62 -16.98 -12.90
C LYS A 17 15.56 -16.03 -12.33
N LYS A 18 15.19 -16.19 -11.05
CA LYS A 18 14.26 -15.29 -10.37
C LYS A 18 14.87 -13.90 -10.16
N TRP A 19 16.15 -13.83 -9.79
CA TRP A 19 16.89 -12.58 -9.66
C TRP A 19 17.04 -11.87 -11.01
N ASP A 20 17.40 -12.58 -12.08
CA ASP A 20 17.51 -12.04 -13.43
C ASP A 20 16.18 -11.43 -13.88
N ASP A 21 15.05 -12.10 -13.61
CA ASP A 21 13.71 -11.55 -13.89
C ASP A 21 13.43 -10.28 -13.07
N ILE A 22 13.76 -10.25 -11.77
CA ILE A 22 13.61 -9.06 -10.92
C ILE A 22 14.47 -7.89 -11.43
N PHE A 23 15.73 -8.15 -11.78
CA PHE A 23 16.64 -7.12 -12.30
C PHE A 23 16.23 -6.64 -13.69
N SER A 24 15.70 -7.51 -14.54
CA SER A 24 15.16 -7.11 -15.85
C SER A 24 13.99 -6.13 -15.74
N ARG A 25 13.26 -6.17 -14.63
CA ARG A 25 12.12 -5.29 -14.31
C ARG A 25 12.51 -4.03 -13.55
N ALA A 26 13.81 -3.81 -13.31
CA ALA A 26 14.33 -2.65 -12.60
C ALA A 26 15.07 -1.71 -13.58
N PRO A 27 14.36 -0.88 -14.37
CA PRO A 27 14.94 -0.15 -15.51
C PRO A 27 16.03 0.89 -15.16
N ASN A 28 16.44 1.02 -13.90
CA ASN A 28 17.52 1.91 -13.45
C ASN A 28 18.37 1.29 -12.32
N GLY A 29 18.42 -0.05 -12.22
CA GLY A 29 19.17 -0.76 -11.17
C GLY A 29 18.56 -0.64 -9.76
N ARG A 30 17.37 -0.05 -9.65
CA ARG A 30 16.63 0.09 -8.39
C ARG A 30 15.64 -1.06 -8.27
N LEU A 31 15.89 -1.95 -7.32
CA LEU A 31 15.01 -3.08 -7.05
C LEU A 31 13.57 -2.61 -6.78
N PRO A 32 12.55 -3.29 -7.34
CA PRO A 32 11.16 -3.02 -7.01
C PRO A 32 10.98 -3.12 -5.50
N THR A 33 10.76 -1.98 -4.85
CA THR A 33 10.61 -1.89 -3.40
C THR A 33 9.13 -1.69 -3.11
N LEU A 34 8.54 -2.63 -2.37
CA LEU A 34 7.14 -2.53 -1.96
C LEU A 34 6.94 -1.30 -1.07
N GLY A 35 5.86 -0.56 -1.34
CA GLY A 35 5.50 0.65 -0.61
C GLY A 35 6.44 1.83 -0.79
N ALA A 36 7.30 1.82 -1.82
CA ALA A 36 8.07 3.00 -2.18
C ALA A 36 7.14 4.20 -2.41
N LYS A 37 7.46 5.36 -1.82
CA LYS A 37 6.71 6.61 -2.02
C LYS A 37 6.74 6.98 -3.52
N PRO A 38 5.66 7.60 -4.04
CA PRO A 38 5.57 7.94 -5.44
C PRO A 38 6.64 8.98 -5.83
N LEU A 39 7.00 9.00 -7.11
CA LEU A 39 7.84 10.06 -7.66
C LEU A 39 7.06 11.39 -7.68
N PRO A 40 7.75 12.55 -7.61
CA PRO A 40 7.11 13.83 -7.84
C PRO A 40 6.33 13.82 -9.16
N HIS A 41 5.10 14.35 -9.14
CA HIS A 41 4.19 14.42 -10.29
C HIS A 41 3.74 13.08 -10.90
N ASP A 42 3.86 11.96 -10.17
CA ASP A 42 3.25 10.70 -10.58
C ASP A 42 1.72 10.84 -10.72
N LYS A 43 1.24 10.72 -11.96
CA LYS A 43 -0.17 10.91 -12.33
C LYS A 43 -1.09 9.79 -11.84
N SER A 44 -0.52 8.66 -11.40
CA SER A 44 -1.30 7.55 -10.84
C SER A 44 -1.71 7.78 -9.39
N VAL A 45 -1.11 8.78 -8.74
CA VAL A 45 -1.38 9.14 -7.34
C VAL A 45 -2.75 9.82 -7.24
N GLN A 46 -3.54 9.36 -6.27
CA GLN A 46 -4.83 9.93 -5.94
C GLN A 46 -4.75 10.71 -4.62
N TYR A 47 -5.47 11.83 -4.55
CA TYR A 47 -5.49 12.70 -3.38
C TYR A 47 -6.93 12.86 -2.90
N TYR A 48 -7.15 12.59 -1.62
CA TYR A 48 -8.44 12.71 -0.95
C TYR A 48 -8.38 13.87 0.05
N PRO A 49 -9.09 14.98 -0.20
CA PRO A 49 -9.06 16.15 0.67
C PRO A 49 -9.65 15.84 2.05
N ILE A 50 -8.99 16.30 3.11
CA ILE A 50 -9.53 16.23 4.46
C ILE A 50 -10.22 17.55 4.78
N ARG A 51 -11.54 17.52 4.99
CA ARG A 51 -12.33 18.73 5.32
C ARG A 51 -11.73 19.47 6.51
N ASN A 52 -11.56 20.78 6.43
CA ASN A 52 -10.99 21.61 7.50
C ASN A 52 -9.61 21.10 7.98
N SER A 53 -8.76 20.69 7.04
CA SER A 53 -7.36 20.36 7.27
C SER A 53 -6.53 20.89 6.10
N PRO A 54 -5.28 21.32 6.32
CA PRO A 54 -4.36 21.57 5.23
C PRO A 54 -3.87 20.26 4.57
N LEU A 55 -4.04 19.12 5.25
CA LEU A 55 -3.56 17.82 4.77
C LEU A 55 -4.57 17.13 3.86
N VAL A 56 -4.04 16.25 3.01
CA VAL A 56 -4.81 15.31 2.20
C VAL A 56 -4.34 13.88 2.48
N ILE A 57 -5.20 12.90 2.22
CA ILE A 57 -4.79 11.49 2.17
C ILE A 57 -4.30 11.23 0.75
N ARG A 58 -3.06 10.78 0.62
CA ARG A 58 -2.46 10.44 -0.67
C ARG A 58 -2.41 8.93 -0.81
N ILE A 59 -2.83 8.42 -1.96
CA ILE A 59 -2.98 6.99 -2.26
C ILE A 59 -2.23 6.68 -3.55
N TRP A 60 -1.40 5.62 -3.54
CA TRP A 60 -0.60 5.24 -4.69
C TRP A 60 -0.36 3.73 -4.72
N ASP A 61 0.04 3.23 -5.90
CA ASP A 61 0.20 1.80 -6.15
C ASP A 61 1.23 1.13 -5.23
N GLY A 62 2.42 1.73 -5.13
CA GLY A 62 3.50 1.24 -4.27
C GLY A 62 4.03 -0.15 -4.65
N GLY A 63 3.75 -0.65 -5.85
CA GLY A 63 4.05 -2.03 -6.24
C GLY A 63 3.12 -3.07 -5.58
N MET A 64 1.96 -2.62 -5.07
CA MET A 64 1.05 -3.45 -4.28
C MET A 64 -0.10 -4.07 -5.10
N GLU A 65 -0.14 -3.83 -6.41
CA GLU A 65 -1.20 -4.32 -7.30
C GLU A 65 -1.42 -5.83 -7.20
N GLN A 66 -0.34 -6.62 -7.24
CA GLN A 66 -0.42 -8.09 -7.16
C GLN A 66 -1.03 -8.59 -5.83
N TYR A 67 -0.97 -7.77 -4.78
CA TYR A 67 -1.55 -8.08 -3.47
C TYR A 67 -2.97 -7.54 -3.32
N GLY A 68 -3.52 -6.89 -4.35
CA GLY A 68 -4.82 -6.23 -4.27
C GLY A 68 -4.85 -5.10 -3.25
N GLN A 69 -3.73 -4.38 -3.13
CA GLN A 69 -3.57 -3.32 -2.15
C GLN A 69 -3.09 -2.02 -2.80
N TYR A 70 -3.26 -0.94 -2.05
CA TYR A 70 -2.65 0.36 -2.26
C TYR A 70 -1.86 0.75 -1.00
N CYS A 71 -0.92 1.67 -1.18
CA CYS A 71 -0.34 2.40 -0.06
C CYS A 71 -1.10 3.72 0.15
N LEU A 72 -1.15 4.17 1.41
CA LEU A 72 -1.57 5.53 1.73
C LEU A 72 -0.67 6.20 2.78
N ASP A 73 -0.68 7.53 2.78
CA ASP A 73 -0.09 8.39 3.80
C ASP A 73 -0.83 9.74 3.92
N PHE A 74 -0.40 10.57 4.86
CA PHE A 74 -0.81 11.98 4.94
C PHE A 74 0.17 12.84 4.16
N PHE A 75 -0.36 13.85 3.47
CA PHE A 75 0.40 14.68 2.57
C PHE A 75 0.00 16.15 2.71
N ASP A 76 1.00 17.03 2.70
CA ASP A 76 0.80 18.48 2.64
C ASP A 76 1.01 18.94 1.18
N PRO A 77 -0.08 19.27 0.45
CA PRO A 77 0.01 19.68 -0.94
C PRO A 77 0.56 21.08 -1.13
N VAL A 78 0.63 21.91 -0.09
CA VAL A 78 1.21 23.26 -0.17
C VAL A 78 2.73 23.18 -0.17
N ASN A 79 3.27 22.32 0.69
CA ASN A 79 4.72 22.15 0.83
C ASN A 79 5.28 20.98 0.00
N ASP A 80 4.42 20.19 -0.66
CA ASP A 80 4.77 19.00 -1.46
C ASP A 80 5.54 17.94 -0.65
N ILE A 81 5.13 17.73 0.62
CA ILE A 81 5.79 16.80 1.55
C ILE A 81 4.83 15.77 2.14
N ALA A 82 5.35 14.55 2.33
CA ALA A 82 4.68 13.56 3.15
C ALA A 82 4.79 13.94 4.63
N VAL A 83 3.74 13.69 5.39
CA VAL A 83 3.65 13.98 6.82
C VAL A 83 3.24 12.69 7.53
N ASN A 84 3.83 12.42 8.69
CA ASN A 84 3.34 11.33 9.53
C ASN A 84 1.95 11.70 10.07
N ALA A 85 1.15 10.70 10.46
CA ALA A 85 -0.17 10.94 11.01
C ALA A 85 -0.08 11.85 12.23
N PRO A 86 -0.81 12.99 12.25
CA PRO A 86 -0.94 13.76 13.47
C PRO A 86 -1.53 12.92 14.60
N ASP A 87 -1.18 13.21 15.85
CA ASP A 87 -1.52 12.36 17.00
C ASP A 87 -3.03 12.11 17.15
N ASP A 88 -3.86 13.10 16.82
CA ASP A 88 -5.31 13.02 16.91
C ASP A 88 -5.97 12.37 15.68
N TYR A 89 -5.21 12.07 14.62
CA TYR A 89 -5.70 11.43 13.42
C TYR A 89 -5.65 9.91 13.60
N LYS A 90 -6.79 9.25 13.38
CA LYS A 90 -6.90 7.78 13.38
C LYS A 90 -7.71 7.35 12.18
N ILE A 91 -7.22 6.35 11.45
CA ILE A 91 -7.92 5.76 10.31
C ILE A 91 -8.43 4.39 10.75
N TRP A 92 -9.71 4.16 10.52
CA TRP A 92 -10.37 2.91 10.83
C TRP A 92 -10.91 2.30 9.56
N HIS A 93 -11.00 0.98 9.56
CA HIS A 93 -11.85 0.31 8.61
C HIS A 93 -13.32 0.61 8.93
N ASN A 94 -14.10 0.92 7.88
CA ASN A 94 -15.52 1.15 7.98
C ASN A 94 -16.26 -0.07 7.41
N PRO A 95 -16.80 -0.98 8.25
CA PRO A 95 -17.48 -2.17 7.76
C PRO A 95 -18.75 -1.79 7.00
N TYR A 96 -18.92 -2.36 5.81
CA TYR A 96 -20.15 -2.26 5.03
C TYR A 96 -20.76 -3.65 4.83
N HIS A 97 -22.08 -3.72 4.72
CA HIS A 97 -22.80 -4.99 4.56
C HIS A 97 -22.31 -5.73 3.31
N GLY A 98 -21.93 -7.01 3.49
CA GLY A 98 -21.47 -7.88 2.40
C GLY A 98 -19.97 -7.79 2.09
N GLN A 99 -19.19 -6.95 2.77
CA GLN A 99 -17.73 -6.88 2.60
C GLN A 99 -17.00 -7.40 3.85
N PHE A 100 -16.15 -8.40 3.68
CA PHE A 100 -15.22 -8.78 4.73
C PHE A 100 -14.28 -7.60 5.02
N THR A 101 -14.28 -7.14 6.26
CA THR A 101 -13.54 -5.95 6.66
C THR A 101 -12.77 -6.27 7.94
N TYR A 102 -11.51 -5.84 8.03
CA TYR A 102 -10.75 -5.91 9.28
C TYR A 102 -11.39 -4.96 10.30
N GLY A 103 -11.71 -5.43 11.49
CA GLY A 103 -12.48 -4.65 12.48
C GLY A 103 -11.70 -3.59 13.25
N GLU A 104 -10.46 -3.29 12.85
CA GLU A 104 -9.49 -2.57 13.68
C GLU A 104 -9.05 -1.23 13.05
N GLN A 105 -8.40 -0.42 13.87
CA GLN A 105 -7.67 0.76 13.40
C GLN A 105 -6.58 0.32 12.42
N LEU A 106 -6.33 1.11 11.37
CA LEU A 106 -5.15 0.90 10.55
C LEU A 106 -3.88 1.05 11.40
N VAL A 107 -2.98 0.08 11.24
CA VAL A 107 -1.64 0.08 11.80
C VAL A 107 -0.67 0.46 10.68
N SER A 108 0.19 1.45 10.92
CA SER A 108 1.24 1.80 9.95
C SER A 108 2.24 0.66 9.81
N TRP A 109 2.89 0.58 8.66
CA TRP A 109 3.92 -0.45 8.42
C TRP A 109 5.04 -0.35 9.45
N GLU A 110 5.41 0.88 9.81
CA GLU A 110 6.45 1.15 10.79
C GLU A 110 6.05 0.62 12.17
N ALA A 111 4.82 0.87 12.62
CA ALA A 111 4.32 0.33 13.88
C ALA A 111 4.23 -1.21 13.85
N ALA A 112 3.74 -1.79 12.75
CA ALA A 112 3.66 -3.24 12.57
C ALA A 112 5.05 -3.92 12.54
N MET A 113 6.08 -3.21 12.08
CA MET A 113 7.48 -3.65 12.09
C MET A 113 8.22 -3.26 13.39
N HIS A 114 7.51 -2.75 14.39
CA HIS A 114 8.04 -2.34 15.68
C HIS A 114 9.12 -1.24 15.61
N VAL A 115 9.02 -0.35 14.62
CA VAL A 115 9.83 0.86 14.54
C VAL A 115 9.37 1.83 15.64
N THR A 116 10.28 2.17 16.55
CA THR A 116 9.95 3.01 17.73
C THR A 116 9.86 4.49 17.41
N LYS A 117 10.61 4.96 16.41
CA LYS A 117 10.61 6.35 15.96
C LYS A 117 10.55 6.39 14.44
N VAL A 118 9.38 6.72 13.93
CA VAL A 118 9.16 6.87 12.49
C VAL A 118 9.81 8.18 12.03
N PRO A 119 10.73 8.17 11.04
CA PRO A 119 11.25 9.39 10.45
C PRO A 119 10.12 10.24 9.86
N ALA A 120 10.32 11.56 9.80
CA ALA A 120 9.29 12.49 9.30
C ALA A 120 8.92 12.17 7.85
N GLY A 121 7.63 12.00 7.57
CA GLY A 121 7.08 11.74 6.23
C GLY A 121 7.19 10.29 5.76
N GLU A 122 7.80 9.40 6.55
CA GLU A 122 8.01 8.01 6.15
C GLU A 122 6.83 7.09 6.49
N GLU A 123 5.96 7.50 7.42
CA GLU A 123 4.81 6.69 7.83
C GLU A 123 3.91 6.36 6.65
N LYS A 124 3.50 5.09 6.56
CA LYS A 124 2.58 4.61 5.52
C LYS A 124 1.74 3.43 5.99
N TYR A 125 0.63 3.24 5.31
CA TYR A 125 -0.32 2.16 5.56
C TYR A 125 -0.55 1.36 4.29
N GLY A 126 -0.80 0.06 4.43
CA GLY A 126 -1.26 -0.80 3.33
C GLY A 126 -2.75 -1.06 3.49
N VAL A 127 -3.53 -0.85 2.42
CA VAL A 127 -4.98 -1.00 2.44
C VAL A 127 -5.48 -1.79 1.24
N GLN A 128 -6.53 -2.58 1.45
CA GLN A 128 -7.14 -3.36 0.38
C GLN A 128 -7.89 -2.47 -0.60
N GLU A 129 -7.79 -2.83 -1.88
CA GLU A 129 -8.62 -2.26 -2.95
C GLU A 129 -10.11 -2.33 -2.58
N GLY A 130 -10.85 -1.27 -2.86
CA GLY A 130 -12.29 -1.20 -2.62
C GLY A 130 -12.71 -1.14 -1.14
N SER A 131 -11.77 -1.12 -0.20
CA SER A 131 -12.12 -0.96 1.22
C SER A 131 -12.69 0.43 1.50
N SER A 132 -13.68 0.50 2.40
CA SER A 132 -14.20 1.74 2.95
C SER A 132 -13.46 2.04 4.25
N LEU A 133 -12.95 3.25 4.38
CA LEU A 133 -12.21 3.71 5.54
C LEU A 133 -12.86 4.96 6.13
N VAL A 134 -12.59 5.23 7.39
CA VAL A 134 -13.02 6.44 8.07
C VAL A 134 -11.85 7.07 8.83
N LEU A 135 -11.62 8.35 8.56
CA LEU A 135 -10.71 9.19 9.33
C LEU A 135 -11.48 9.86 10.47
N THR A 136 -11.03 9.66 11.70
CA THR A 136 -11.51 10.35 12.89
C THR A 136 -10.44 11.31 13.41
N ARG A 137 -10.87 12.47 13.90
CA ARG A 137 -10.00 13.49 14.50
C ARG A 137 -10.70 14.13 15.70
N SER A 138 -9.93 14.70 16.62
CA SER A 138 -10.51 15.42 17.75
C SER A 138 -11.36 16.59 17.26
N ASN A 139 -12.59 16.71 17.79
CA ASN A 139 -13.52 17.81 17.49
C ASN A 139 -13.92 17.97 16.01
N ALA A 140 -13.77 16.94 15.18
CA ALA A 140 -14.21 16.95 13.79
C ALA A 140 -15.16 15.77 13.50
N THR A 141 -16.11 15.99 12.59
CA THR A 141 -16.96 14.91 12.08
C THR A 141 -16.10 13.86 11.37
N PRO A 142 -16.33 12.56 11.60
CA PRO A 142 -15.67 11.50 10.85
C PRO A 142 -15.79 11.69 9.34
N LEU A 143 -14.71 11.40 8.61
CA LEU A 143 -14.64 11.50 7.16
C LEU A 143 -14.47 10.11 6.57
N SER A 144 -15.52 9.60 5.92
CA SER A 144 -15.46 8.34 5.18
C SER A 144 -14.89 8.58 3.77
N PHE A 145 -14.09 7.64 3.30
CA PHE A 145 -13.55 7.62 1.95
C PHE A 145 -13.33 6.17 1.50
N GLN A 146 -13.29 5.96 0.18
CA GLN A 146 -13.17 4.62 -0.41
C GLN A 146 -11.85 4.48 -1.16
N ILE A 147 -11.16 3.36 -0.93
CA ILE A 147 -9.96 3.00 -1.68
C ILE A 147 -10.37 2.60 -3.10
N PRO A 148 -9.68 3.10 -4.14
CA PRO A 148 -10.01 2.79 -5.52
C PRO A 148 -9.93 1.29 -5.80
N CYS A 149 -10.75 0.82 -6.75
CA CYS A 149 -10.65 -0.51 -7.34
C CYS A 149 -9.97 -0.39 -8.70
N ARG A 150 -8.94 -1.20 -8.96
CA ARG A 150 -8.37 -1.32 -10.30
C ARG A 150 -9.39 -2.04 -11.19
N GLN A 151 -9.57 -1.55 -12.42
CA GLN A 151 -10.33 -2.27 -13.45
C GLN A 151 -9.53 -3.53 -13.83
N ARG A 152 -10.01 -4.71 -13.43
CA ARG A 152 -9.42 -5.99 -13.84
C ARG A 152 -10.31 -6.60 -14.90
N SER A 153 -9.74 -6.95 -16.04
CA SER A 153 -10.40 -7.85 -16.99
C SER A 153 -10.60 -9.19 -16.28
N VAL A 154 -11.86 -9.57 -16.06
CA VAL A 154 -12.18 -10.94 -15.69
C VAL A 154 -11.73 -11.80 -16.86
N TYR A 155 -10.57 -12.45 -16.75
CA TYR A 155 -10.18 -13.46 -17.71
C TYR A 155 -11.33 -14.47 -17.76
N GLY A 156 -11.85 -14.73 -18.97
CA GLY A 156 -12.99 -15.58 -19.20
C GLY A 156 -12.81 -16.90 -18.46
N MET A 157 -13.55 -17.07 -17.36
CA MET A 157 -13.72 -18.38 -16.77
C MET A 157 -14.69 -19.10 -17.70
N ASP A 158 -14.14 -19.91 -18.61
CA ASP A 158 -14.93 -20.89 -19.32
C ASP A 158 -15.39 -21.92 -18.29
N PHE A 159 -16.63 -21.76 -17.83
CA PHE A 159 -17.31 -22.82 -17.10
C PHE A 159 -17.46 -23.99 -18.08
N ALA A 160 -16.69 -25.05 -17.88
CA ALA A 160 -16.92 -26.31 -18.57
C ALA A 160 -18.37 -26.73 -18.30
N LYS A 161 -19.15 -26.89 -19.38
CA LYS A 161 -20.52 -27.39 -19.35
C LYS A 161 -20.57 -28.86 -18.96
#